data_AF-A0A258THY2-F1
#
_entry.id   AF-A0A258THY2-F1
#
_cell.length_a   1.000
_cell.length_b   1.000
_cell.length_c   1.000
_cell.angle_alpha   90.00
_cell.angle_beta   90.00
_cell.angle_gamma   90.00
#
_symmetry.space_group_name_H-M   'P 1'
#
loop_
_entity.id
_entity.type
_entity.pdbx_description
1 polymer ?
#
loop_
_entity_poly.entity_id
_entity_poly.type
_entity_poly.pdbx_seq_one_letter_code
_entity_poly.pdbx_strand_id
1 'polypeptide(L)' 'MGSFSLMHWLLFGGVAILVLGGGRFSSMMGDVAKGIKQFKKGMADEDEPKREPSRIDAKRDAEPAPLREDH' A
#
# COMPACT_ATOMS: atom_id res chain seq x y z
N MET A 1 -25.37 27.96 4.35
CA MET A 1 -25.50 26.48 4.39
C MET A 1 -24.27 25.88 3.71
N GLY A 2 -23.10 26.03 4.32
CA GLY A 2 -21.79 25.77 3.67
C GLY A 2 -20.80 25.01 4.58
N SER A 3 -21.29 24.48 5.70
CA SER A 3 -20.64 23.37 6.39
C SER A 3 -20.84 22.18 5.46
N PHE A 4 -19.89 21.65 4.71
CA PHE A 4 -18.57 21.23 5.11
C PHE A 4 -17.72 21.12 3.85
N SER A 5 -17.19 22.26 3.39
CA SER A 5 -16.25 22.30 2.26
C SER A 5 -15.07 21.35 2.51
N LEU A 6 -14.41 20.88 1.45
CA LEU A 6 -13.31 19.91 1.42
C LEU A 6 -12.30 20.03 2.59
N MET A 7 -12.10 21.24 3.12
CA MET A 7 -11.31 21.50 4.32
C MET A 7 -11.75 20.73 5.57
N HIS A 8 -13.05 20.48 5.78
CA HIS A 8 -13.51 19.69 6.92
C HIS A 8 -13.07 18.23 6.80
N TRP A 9 -13.18 17.63 5.60
CA TRP A 9 -12.70 16.27 5.37
C TRP A 9 -11.18 16.16 5.55
N LEU A 10 -10.43 17.22 5.18
CA LEU A 10 -8.98 17.28 5.39
C LEU A 10 -8.64 17.37 6.90
N LEU A 11 -9.34 18.21 7.65
CA LEU A 11 -9.17 18.34 9.11
C LEU A 11 -9.60 17.06 9.83
N PHE A 12 -10.75 16.49 9.46
CA PHE A 12 -11.29 15.27 10.04
C PHE A 12 -10.37 14.07 9.78
N GLY A 13 -9.88 13.93 8.55
CA GLY A 13 -8.88 12.91 8.19
C GLY A 13 -7.57 13.09 8.96
N GLY A 14 -7.07 14.33 9.07
CA GLY A 14 -5.86 14.65 9.83
C GLY A 14 -5.99 14.31 11.32
N VAL A 15 -7.10 14.71 11.95
CA VAL A 15 -7.38 14.41 13.37
C VAL A 15 -7.57 12.91 13.59
N ALA A 16 -8.28 12.22 12.68
CA ALA A 16 -8.46 10.77 12.77
C ALA A 16 -7.12 10.02 12.74
N ILE A 17 -6.20 10.41 11.85
CA ILE A 17 -4.85 9.82 11.78
C ILE A 17 -4.04 10.13 13.04
N LEU A 18 -4.16 11.34 13.59
CA LEU A 18 -3.47 11.73 14.83
C LEU A 18 -3.94 10.90 16.04
N VAL A 19 -5.26 10.65 16.15
CA VAL A 19 -5.84 9.81 17.22
C VAL A 19 -5.49 8.33 17.05
N LEU A 20 -5.49 7.83 15.81
CA LEU A 20 -5.14 6.44 15.51
C LEU A 20 -3.64 6.17 15.64
N GLY A 21 -2.80 7.21 15.50
CA GLY A 21 -1.35 7.12 15.48
C GLY A 21 -0.84 6.59 14.14
N GLY A 22 0.20 7.22 13.58
CA GLY A 22 0.75 6.88 12.26
C GLY A 22 1.15 5.41 12.10
N GLY A 23 1.58 4.75 13.18
CA GLY A 23 1.95 3.33 13.17
C GLY A 23 0.77 2.38 12.99
N ARG A 24 -0.39 2.66 13.60
CA ARG A 24 -1.58 1.79 13.52
C ARG A 24 -2.31 2.00 12.19
N PHE A 25 -2.41 3.25 11.73
CA PHE A 25 -2.99 3.58 10.43
C PHE A 25 -2.19 2.99 9.27
N SER A 26 -0.85 3.03 9.32
CA SER A 26 0.00 2.47 8.26
C SER A 26 -0.12 0.94 8.15
N SER A 27 -0.15 0.23 9.29
CA SER A 27 -0.37 -1.23 9.29
C SER A 27 -1.75 -1.60 8.75
N MET A 28 -2.80 -0.92 9.21
CA MET A 28 -4.18 -1.16 8.75
C MET A 28 -4.36 -0.81 7.27
N MET A 29 -3.76 0.29 6.79
CA MET A 29 -3.78 0.66 5.37
C MET A 29 -3.03 -0.37 4.51
N GLY A 30 -1.95 -0.97 5.04
CA GLY A 30 -1.22 -2.05 4.38
C GLY A 30 -2.06 -3.33 4.21
N ASP A 31 -2.78 -3.75 5.24
CA ASP A 31 -3.65 -4.93 5.18
C ASP A 31 -4.88 -4.69 4.29
N VAL A 32 -5.47 -3.49 4.35
CA VAL A 32 -6.56 -3.09 3.45
C VAL A 32 -6.08 -3.01 2.01
N ALA A 33 -4.89 -2.45 1.75
CA ALA A 33 -4.32 -2.39 0.40
C ALA A 33 -4.04 -3.79 -0.17
N LYS A 34 -3.53 -4.72 0.65
CA LYS A 34 -3.36 -6.13 0.25
C LYS A 34 -4.70 -6.79 -0.06
N GLY A 35 -5.72 -6.58 0.78
CA GLY A 35 -7.07 -7.12 0.56
C GLY A 35 -7.70 -6.63 -0.73
N ILE A 36 -7.67 -5.31 -0.99
CA ILE A 36 -8.19 -4.71 -2.21
C ILE A 36 -7.37 -5.15 -3.45
N LYS A 37 -6.03 -5.25 -3.33
CA LYS A 37 -5.17 -5.72 -4.43
C LYS A 37 -5.46 -7.17 -4.79
N GLN A 38 -5.69 -8.05 -3.81
CA GLN A 38 -6.06 -9.44 -4.06
C GLN A 38 -7.48 -9.57 -4.60
N PHE A 39 -8.42 -8.76 -4.13
CA PHE A 39 -9.78 -8.70 -4.68
C PHE A 39 -9.79 -8.25 -6.14
N LYS A 40 -9.05 -7.19 -6.45
CA LYS A 40 -8.88 -6.72 -7.82
C LYS A 40 -8.14 -7.72 -8.69
N LYS A 41 -7.09 -8.38 -8.17
CA LYS A 41 -6.37 -9.42 -8.90
C LYS A 41 -7.28 -10.62 -9.17
N GLY A 42 -8.08 -11.06 -8.21
CA GLY A 42 -9.05 -12.14 -8.39
C GLY A 42 -10.14 -11.82 -9.42
N MET A 43 -10.67 -10.59 -9.42
CA MET A 43 -11.62 -10.16 -10.45
C MET A 43 -10.98 -9.96 -11.82
N ALA A 44 -9.73 -9.50 -11.88
CA ALA A 44 -9.02 -9.30 -13.14
C ALA A 44 -8.48 -10.62 -13.73
N ASP A 45 -8.25 -11.66 -12.91
CA ASP A 45 -7.83 -12.99 -13.38
C ASP A 45 -8.96 -13.71 -14.14
N GLU A 46 -10.23 -13.34 -13.91
CA GLU A 46 -11.37 -13.82 -14.70
C GLU A 46 -11.48 -13.14 -16.09
N ASP A 47 -10.84 -11.97 -16.28
CA ASP A 47 -10.94 -11.15 -17.49
C ASP A 47 -9.63 -11.08 -18.33
N GLU A 48 -8.44 -11.34 -17.75
CA GLU A 48 -7.15 -11.29 -18.46
C GLU A 48 -6.36 -12.62 -18.37
N PRO A 49 -5.78 -13.13 -19.47
CA PRO A 49 -4.86 -14.25 -19.41
C PRO A 49 -3.57 -13.85 -18.66
N LYS A 50 -3.50 -14.27 -17.38
CA LYS A 50 -2.32 -14.40 -16.51
C LYS A 50 -1.18 -13.40 -16.79
N ARG A 51 -1.36 -12.14 -16.38
CA ARG A 51 -0.24 -11.20 -16.24
C ARG A 51 0.56 -11.53 -14.99
N GLU A 52 1.79 -11.99 -15.22
CA GLU A 52 2.78 -12.39 -14.21
C GLU A 52 3.00 -11.32 -13.13
N PRO A 53 3.33 -11.72 -11.88
CA PRO A 53 3.52 -10.78 -10.77
C PRO A 53 4.60 -9.76 -11.12
N SER A 54 4.20 -8.49 -11.12
CA SER A 54 5.04 -7.36 -11.45
C SER A 54 6.35 -7.40 -10.64
N ARG A 55 7.45 -7.36 -11.39
CA ARG A 55 8.90 -7.39 -11.08
C ARG A 55 9.38 -6.54 -9.87
N ILE A 56 8.47 -5.86 -9.18
CA ILE A 56 8.71 -4.94 -8.07
C ILE A 56 8.90 -5.72 -6.75
N ASP A 57 8.22 -6.86 -6.57
CA ASP A 57 8.38 -7.72 -5.38
C ASP A 57 9.73 -8.47 -5.42
N ALA A 58 10.13 -8.99 -6.59
CA ALA A 58 11.37 -9.77 -6.76
C ALA A 58 12.67 -8.97 -6.57
N LYS A 59 12.61 -7.64 -6.59
CA LYS A 59 13.79 -6.77 -6.46
C LYS A 59 14.05 -6.29 -5.02
N ARG A 60 13.13 -6.54 -4.08
CA ARG A 60 13.31 -6.17 -2.66
C ARG A 60 13.99 -7.27 -1.83
N ASP A 61 13.93 -8.52 -2.27
CA ASP A 61 14.58 -9.66 -1.60
C ASP A 61 15.97 -10.00 -2.16
N ALA A 62 16.41 -9.34 -3.24
CA ALA A 62 17.73 -9.53 -3.81
C ALA A 62 18.58 -8.25 -3.67
N GLU A 63 19.66 -8.38 -2.88
CA GLU A 63 20.81 -7.47 -2.74
C GLU A 63 20.75 -6.56 -1.48
N PRO A 64 21.77 -6.61 -0.58
CA PRO A 64 23.19 -6.68 -0.92
C PRO A 64 23.91 -7.91 -0.38
N ALA A 65 24.47 -8.71 -1.28
CA ALA A 65 25.63 -9.52 -0.92
C ALA A 65 26.77 -8.56 -0.57
N PRO A 66 27.34 -8.59 0.65
CA PRO A 66 28.53 -7.83 0.94
C PRO A 66 29.61 -8.31 -0.02
N LEU A 67 30.16 -7.35 -0.76
CA LEU A 67 31.36 -7.47 -1.56
C LEU A 67 32.36 -8.40 -0.87
N ARG A 68 32.59 -9.58 -1.48
CA ARG A 68 33.84 -10.30 -1.27
C ARG A 68 34.91 -9.47 -1.97
N GLU A 69 35.55 -8.60 -1.18
CA GLU A 69 36.83 -8.01 -1.53
C GLU A 69 37.92 -9.06 -1.32
N ASP A 70 38.24 -9.80 -2.36
CA ASP A 70 39.54 -10.45 -2.52
C ASP A 70 39.82 -10.67 -4.01
N HIS A 71 40.62 -9.78 -4.61
CA HIS A 71 41.67 -10.06 -5.59
C HIS A 71 42.33 -8.78 -6.11
#